data_AF-A0A131Z357-F1
#
_entry.id   AF-A0A131Z357-F1
#
_cell.length_a   1.000
_cell.length_b   1.000
_cell.length_c   1.000
_cell.angle_alpha   90.00
_cell.angle_beta   90.00
_cell.angle_gamma   90.00
#
_symmetry.space_group_name_H-M   'P 1'
#
loop_
_entity.id
_entity.type
_entity.pdbx_description
1 polymer ?
#
loop_
_entity_poly.entity_id
_entity_poly.type
_entity_poly.pdbx_seq_one_letter_code
_entity_poly.pdbx_strand_id
1 'polypeptide(L)'
;MNKAATLTLAVMSVLLFSLYAPLGDATKCHRLFHPAKTRIKGRELTCVYTCKHFFHKKEHEHNGTPCWKLFHPGVCFNGKCV
;
A
#
# COMPACT_ATOMS: atom_id res chain seq x y z
N MET A 1 9.89 36.73 -20.37
CA MET A 1 9.28 35.39 -20.18
C MET A 1 7.76 35.55 -20.34
N ASN A 2 7.17 34.89 -21.34
CA ASN A 2 5.78 35.11 -21.74
C ASN A 2 4.84 34.45 -20.74
N LYS A 3 4.01 35.26 -20.05
CA LYS A 3 3.07 34.79 -19.00
C LYS A 3 2.16 33.64 -19.47
N ALA A 4 1.80 33.64 -20.75
CA ALA A 4 1.00 32.59 -21.39
C ALA A 4 1.72 31.22 -21.42
N ALA A 5 3.03 31.19 -21.65
CA ALA A 5 3.81 29.95 -21.72
C ALA A 5 4.01 29.32 -20.33
N THR A 6 4.13 30.14 -19.29
CA THR A 6 4.15 29.67 -17.90
C THR A 6 2.80 29.09 -17.47
N LEU A 7 1.69 29.66 -17.95
CA LEU A 7 0.36 29.16 -17.59
C LEU A 7 0.08 27.81 -18.26
N THR A 8 0.45 27.64 -19.53
CA THR A 8 0.27 26.37 -20.26
C THR A 8 1.11 25.25 -19.69
N LEU A 9 2.38 25.51 -19.33
CA LEU A 9 3.24 24.52 -18.68
C LEU A 9 2.68 24.08 -17.33
N ALA A 10 2.15 25.00 -16.53
CA ALA A 10 1.52 24.67 -15.24
C ALA A 10 0.30 23.77 -15.43
N VAL A 11 -0.59 24.08 -16.36
CA VAL A 11 -1.78 23.26 -16.64
C VAL A 11 -1.40 21.85 -17.10
N MET A 12 -0.43 21.74 -18.02
CA MET A 12 0.04 20.44 -18.49
C MET A 12 0.68 19.62 -17.36
N SER A 13 1.44 20.26 -16.46
CA SER A 13 2.01 19.58 -15.31
C SER A 13 0.94 19.00 -14.37
N VAL A 14 -0.13 19.75 -14.08
CA VAL A 14 -1.23 19.28 -13.21
C VAL A 14 -1.99 18.12 -13.85
N LEU A 15 -2.21 18.16 -15.16
CA LEU A 15 -2.86 17.08 -15.91
C LEU A 15 -2.01 15.80 -15.90
N LEU A 16 -0.70 15.92 -16.12
CA LEU A 16 0.22 14.79 -15.98
C LEU A 16 0.21 14.24 -14.55
N PHE A 17 0.30 15.09 -13.52
CA PHE A 17 0.24 14.61 -12.13
C PHE A 17 -1.07 13.87 -11.81
N SER A 18 -2.19 14.29 -12.38
CA SER A 18 -3.49 13.62 -12.19
C SER A 18 -3.57 12.27 -12.91
N LEU A 19 -2.93 12.14 -14.08
CA LEU A 19 -2.84 10.89 -14.84
C LEU A 19 -1.86 9.88 -14.22
N TYR A 20 -0.81 10.37 -13.55
CA TYR A 20 0.22 9.56 -12.92
C TYR A 20 0.03 9.36 -11.42
N ALA A 21 -0.98 10.00 -10.82
CA ALA A 21 -1.33 9.72 -9.43
C ALA A 21 -1.71 8.24 -9.34
N PRO A 22 -0.97 7.41 -8.59
CA PRO A 22 -1.46 6.08 -8.29
C PRO A 22 -2.78 6.31 -7.55
N LEU A 23 -3.88 5.77 -8.06
CA LEU A 23 -5.06 5.56 -7.24
C LEU A 23 -4.58 4.71 -6.07
N GLY A 24 -4.28 5.38 -4.95
CA GLY A 24 -3.83 4.73 -3.74
C GLY A 24 -4.97 3.88 -3.23
N ASP A 25 -4.97 2.62 -3.66
CA ASP A 25 -5.70 1.45 -3.17
C ASP A 25 -6.81 1.84 -2.18
N ALA A 26 -7.87 2.46 -2.72
CA ALA A 26 -8.98 2.93 -1.93
C ALA A 26 -9.68 1.70 -1.34
N THR A 27 -9.85 1.68 -0.01
CA THR A 27 -10.54 0.69 0.84
C THR A 27 -9.72 -0.41 1.54
N LYS A 28 -8.47 -0.17 1.94
CA LYS A 28 -7.88 -0.97 3.03
C LYS A 28 -8.39 -0.51 4.40
N CYS A 29 -8.89 -1.44 5.19
CA CYS A 29 -9.43 -1.15 6.51
C CYS A 29 -8.33 -0.87 7.54
N HIS A 30 -8.68 -0.16 8.62
CA HIS A 30 -7.75 0.07 9.73
C HIS A 30 -7.45 -1.24 10.46
N ARG A 31 -6.17 -1.58 10.69
CA ARG A 31 -5.76 -2.82 11.37
C ARG A 31 -6.19 -2.85 12.83
N LEU A 32 -6.64 -4.02 13.27
CA LEU A 32 -6.96 -4.32 14.66
C LEU A 32 -5.70 -4.41 15.54
N PHE A 33 -4.63 -5.01 15.01
CA PHE A 33 -3.36 -5.17 15.70
C PHE A 33 -2.30 -4.22 15.15
N HIS A 34 -1.53 -3.60 16.06
CA HIS A 34 -0.38 -2.79 15.67
C HIS A 34 0.66 -3.65 14.93
N PRO A 35 1.21 -3.17 13.80
CA PRO A 35 2.16 -3.94 12.98
C PRO A 35 3.43 -4.33 13.74
N ALA A 36 3.76 -3.63 14.83
CA ALA A 36 4.88 -4.00 15.70
C ALA A 36 4.74 -5.41 16.32
N LYS A 37 3.52 -5.94 16.46
CA LYS A 37 3.28 -7.30 16.97
C LYS A 37 3.29 -8.37 15.87
N THR A 38 3.18 -7.99 14.61
CA THR A 38 3.13 -8.90 13.46
C THR A 38 4.34 -8.79 12.54
N ARG A 39 5.30 -7.89 12.84
CA ARG A 39 6.53 -7.70 12.07
C ARG A 39 7.78 -8.13 12.83
N ILE A 40 8.66 -8.84 12.15
CA ILE A 40 10.02 -9.16 12.62
C ILE A 40 11.02 -8.61 11.61
N LYS A 41 11.94 -7.75 12.06
CA LYS A 41 12.96 -7.09 11.20
C LYS A 41 12.33 -6.36 10.00
N GLY A 42 11.19 -5.69 10.20
CA GLY A 42 10.49 -4.93 9.16
C GLY A 42 9.68 -5.76 8.16
N ARG A 43 9.59 -7.08 8.35
CA ARG A 43 8.83 -8.01 7.48
C ARG A 43 7.60 -8.54 8.20
N GLU A 44 6.49 -8.65 7.50
CA GLU A 44 5.25 -9.23 8.05
C GLU A 44 5.40 -10.74 8.26
N LEU A 45 4.92 -11.24 9.40
CA LEU A 45 4.82 -12.68 9.66
C LEU A 45 3.64 -13.31 8.91
N THR A 46 2.62 -12.50 8.58
CA THR A 46 1.41 -12.94 7.90
C THR A 46 1.04 -11.94 6.82
N CYS A 47 0.68 -12.42 5.63
CA CYS A 47 0.21 -11.57 4.53
C CYS A 47 -1.29 -11.22 4.62
N VAL A 48 -1.88 -11.40 5.81
CA VAL A 48 -3.29 -11.16 6.10
C VAL A 48 -3.38 -10.44 7.44
N TYR A 49 -4.25 -9.43 7.55
CA TYR A 49 -4.52 -8.70 8.79
C TYR A 49 -6.02 -8.60 9.06
N THR A 50 -6.38 -8.34 10.30
CA THR A 50 -7.78 -8.18 10.74
C THR A 50 -8.15 -6.70 10.83
N CYS A 51 -9.33 -6.33 10.35
CA CYS A 51 -9.90 -4.99 10.43
C CYS A 51 -10.42 -4.65 11.85
N LYS A 52 -10.23 -3.41 12.30
CA LYS A 52 -10.66 -2.90 13.62
C LYS A 52 -12.16 -2.67 13.74
N HIS A 53 -12.83 -2.22 12.69
CA HIS A 53 -14.16 -1.58 12.82
C HIS A 53 -15.27 -2.18 11.96
N PHE A 54 -15.05 -3.34 11.33
CA PHE A 54 -16.09 -4.01 10.54
C PHE A 54 -15.93 -5.52 10.70
N PHE A 55 -16.63 -6.10 11.67
CA PHE A 55 -16.81 -7.56 11.83
C PHE A 55 -15.55 -8.42 11.72
N HIS A 56 -14.42 -8.03 12.32
CA HIS A 56 -13.15 -8.76 12.25
C HIS A 56 -12.82 -9.29 10.83
N LYS A 57 -13.19 -8.53 9.79
CA LYS A 57 -12.93 -8.93 8.40
C LYS A 57 -11.42 -9.10 8.23
N LYS A 58 -11.02 -10.15 7.54
CA LYS A 58 -9.62 -10.35 7.14
C LYS A 58 -9.38 -9.67 5.80
N GLU A 59 -8.29 -8.94 5.68
CA GLU A 59 -7.82 -8.32 4.46
C GLU A 59 -6.38 -8.73 4.16
N HIS A 60 -6.01 -8.64 2.89
CA HIS A 60 -4.67 -9.01 2.42
C HIS A 60 -3.73 -7.81 2.48
N GLU A 61 -2.48 -8.10 2.82
CA GLU A 61 -1.37 -7.18 2.59
C GLU A 61 -1.31 -6.75 1.13
N HIS A 62 -0.75 -5.57 0.87
CA HIS A 62 -0.47 -5.17 -0.50
C HIS A 62 0.51 -6.16 -1.14
N ASN A 63 0.27 -6.50 -2.40
CA ASN A 63 1.17 -7.38 -3.13
C ASN A 63 2.57 -6.74 -3.18
N GLY A 64 3.62 -7.54 -2.91
CA GLY A 64 5.00 -7.06 -2.78
C GLY A 64 5.42 -6.67 -1.37
N THR A 65 4.50 -6.66 -0.38
CA THR A 65 4.87 -6.43 1.03
C THR A 65 5.85 -7.51 1.50
N PRO A 66 7.01 -7.16 2.08
CA PRO A 66 8.00 -8.17 2.48
C PRO A 66 7.51 -8.97 3.69
N CYS A 67 7.67 -10.30 3.63
CA CYS A 67 7.18 -11.22 4.65
C CYS A 67 8.18 -12.32 5.02
N TRP A 68 7.85 -13.10 6.04
CA TRP A 68 8.57 -14.31 6.46
C TRP A 68 7.75 -15.56 6.17
N LYS A 69 8.40 -16.58 5.58
CA LYS A 69 7.83 -17.91 5.35
C LYS A 69 8.78 -18.97 5.90
N LEU A 70 8.40 -19.67 6.98
CA LEU A 70 9.22 -20.74 7.60
C LEU A 70 10.72 -20.40 7.61
N PHE A 71 11.10 -19.23 8.13
CA PHE A 71 12.49 -18.73 8.21
C PHE A 71 13.17 -18.25 6.92
N HIS A 72 12.44 -18.15 5.80
CA HIS A 72 12.93 -17.52 4.58
C HIS A 72 12.24 -16.19 4.27
N PRO A 73 12.99 -15.18 3.79
CA PRO A 73 12.42 -13.94 3.32
C PRO A 73 11.60 -14.16 2.04
N GLY A 74 10.38 -13.62 1.98
CA GLY A 74 9.51 -13.67 0.81
C GLY A 74 8.74 -12.38 0.60
N VAL A 75 7.76 -12.41 -0.29
CA VAL A 75 6.83 -11.30 -0.55
C VAL A 75 5.38 -11.74 -0.49
N CYS A 76 4.51 -10.85 -0.08
CA CYS A 76 3.07 -11.11 -0.07
C CYS A 76 2.52 -11.10 -1.49
N PHE A 77 1.80 -12.16 -1.83
CA PHE A 77 1.05 -12.27 -3.06
C PHE A 77 -0.31 -12.93 -2.78
N ASN A 78 -1.40 -12.20 -2.99
CA ASN A 78 -2.77 -12.65 -2.73
C ASN A 78 -2.96 -13.28 -1.33
N GLY A 79 -2.42 -12.63 -0.29
CA GLY A 79 -2.56 -13.08 1.10
C GLY A 79 -1.62 -14.23 1.50
N LYS A 80 -0.74 -14.70 0.61
CA LYS A 80 0.27 -15.72 0.90
C LYS A 80 1.67 -15.13 0.84
N CYS A 81 2.55 -15.59 1.72
CA CYS A 81 3.97 -15.30 1.61
C CYS A 81 4.58 -16.29 0.60
N VAL A 82 5.00 -15.80 -0.55
CA VAL A 82 5.65 -16.58 -1.61
C VAL A 82 7.15 -16.41 -1.59
#